data_AF-A0A4V2QDY3-F1
#
_entry.id   AF-A0A4V2QDY3-F1
#
_cell.length_a   1.000
_cell.length_b   1.000
_cell.length_c   1.000
_cell.angle_alpha   90.00
_cell.angle_beta   90.00
_cell.angle_gamma   90.00
#
_symmetry.space_group_name_H-M   'P 1'
#
loop_
_entity.id
_entity.type
_entity.pdbx_description
1 polymer ?
#
loop_
_entity_poly.entity_id
_entity_poly.type
_entity_poly.pdbx_seq_one_letter_code
_entity_poly.pdbx_strand_id
1 'polypeptide(L)'
;MDDHEFCLRLKIEVTELELWIREGWLAPQIAEHQRRFRDADLARARLILDLTHGMGVNEAGVDIVMDLVDQLQGMRGAMRDIVTVVSGEDVAVQQRLVAALDKLHTIWRM
;
A
#
# COMPACT_ATOMS: atom_id res chain seq x y z
N MET A 1 -9.96 -1.12 -14.11
CA MET A 1 -9.71 -2.41 -14.77
C MET A 1 -10.70 -3.43 -14.25
N ASP A 2 -11.26 -4.27 -15.11
CA ASP A 2 -12.07 -5.42 -14.68
C ASP A 2 -11.17 -6.65 -14.43
N ASP A 3 -11.76 -7.77 -14.01
CA ASP A 3 -11.04 -9.01 -13.72
C ASP A 3 -10.24 -9.52 -14.93
N HIS A 4 -10.83 -9.45 -16.13
CA HIS A 4 -10.20 -9.96 -17.34
C HIS A 4 -8.96 -9.13 -17.71
N GLU A 5 -9.09 -7.81 -17.73
CA GLU A 5 -7.98 -6.89 -17.95
C GLU A 5 -6.88 -7.06 -16.89
N PHE A 6 -7.26 -7.28 -15.63
CA PHE A 6 -6.34 -7.47 -14.51
C PHE A 6 -5.51 -8.75 -14.67
N CYS A 7 -6.17 -9.88 -14.94
CA CYS A 7 -5.51 -11.17 -15.18
C CYS A 7 -4.57 -11.10 -16.38
N LEU A 8 -5.01 -10.48 -17.49
CA LEU A 8 -4.17 -10.33 -18.70
C LEU A 8 -2.90 -9.51 -18.43
N ARG A 9 -3.00 -8.42 -17.66
CA ARG A 9 -1.82 -7.57 -17.33
C ARG A 9 -0.80 -8.29 -16.46
N LEU A 10 -1.28 -9.12 -15.53
CA LEU A 10 -0.44 -9.84 -14.58
C LEU A 10 0.03 -11.20 -15.10
N LYS A 11 -0.61 -11.70 -16.17
CA LYS A 11 -0.42 -13.06 -16.71
C LYS A 11 -0.70 -14.13 -15.67
N ILE A 12 -1.81 -13.97 -14.96
CA ILE A 12 -2.29 -14.92 -13.95
C ILE A 12 -3.61 -15.52 -14.39
N GLU A 13 -3.91 -16.69 -13.84
CA GLU A 13 -5.22 -17.32 -14.02
C GLU A 13 -6.28 -16.70 -13.10
N VAL A 14 -7.55 -16.81 -13.48
CA VAL A 14 -8.67 -16.33 -12.65
C VAL A 14 -8.66 -17.00 -11.26
N THR A 15 -8.23 -18.27 -11.17
CA THR A 15 -8.13 -18.99 -9.90
C THR A 15 -7.11 -18.38 -8.94
N GLU A 16 -6.01 -17.82 -9.45
CA GLU A 16 -5.02 -17.11 -8.63
C GLU A 16 -5.58 -15.78 -8.14
N LEU A 17 -6.29 -15.05 -9.00
CA LEU A 17 -6.96 -13.82 -8.61
C LEU A 17 -7.99 -14.06 -7.50
N GLU A 18 -8.80 -15.11 -7.62
CA GLU A 18 -9.77 -15.48 -6.58
C GLU A 18 -9.11 -15.87 -5.26
N LEU A 19 -7.98 -16.59 -5.32
CA LEU A 19 -7.17 -16.90 -4.12
C LEU A 19 -6.76 -15.60 -3.43
N TRP A 20 -6.16 -14.66 -4.16
CA TRP A 20 -5.67 -13.42 -3.57
C TRP A 20 -6.78 -12.53 -2.99
N ILE A 21 -7.98 -12.57 -3.57
CA ILE A 21 -9.14 -11.87 -3.02
C ILE A 21 -9.65 -12.57 -1.77
N ARG A 22 -9.69 -13.92 -1.78
CA ARG A 22 -10.14 -14.72 -0.65
C ARG A 22 -9.23 -14.58 0.57
N GLU A 23 -7.92 -14.60 0.37
CA GLU A 23 -6.94 -14.36 1.44
C GLU A 23 -6.85 -12.87 1.83
N GLY A 24 -7.60 -11.98 1.16
CA GLY A 24 -7.67 -10.55 1.49
C GLY A 24 -6.47 -9.73 1.02
N TRP A 25 -5.51 -10.33 0.31
CA TRP A 25 -4.36 -9.60 -0.24
C TRP A 25 -4.77 -8.54 -1.25
N LEU A 26 -5.84 -8.82 -2.02
CA LEU A 26 -6.45 -7.86 -2.92
C LEU A 26 -7.89 -7.56 -2.50
N ALA A 27 -8.21 -6.26 -2.43
CA ALA A 27 -9.54 -5.77 -2.14
C ALA A 27 -10.03 -4.87 -3.29
N PRO A 28 -10.59 -5.44 -4.37
CA PRO A 28 -11.14 -4.65 -5.46
C PRO A 28 -12.32 -3.80 -4.99
N GLN A 29 -12.52 -2.66 -5.66
CA GLN A 29 -13.74 -1.89 -5.47
C GLN A 29 -14.90 -2.58 -6.18
N ILE A 30 -16.06 -2.63 -5.54
CA ILE A 30 -17.29 -3.12 -6.17
C ILE A 30 -18.06 -1.92 -6.69
N ALA A 31 -18.20 -1.81 -8.01
CA ALA A 31 -18.98 -0.79 -8.69
C ALA A 31 -19.97 -1.47 -9.64
N GLU A 32 -21.26 -1.12 -9.54
CA GLU A 32 -22.31 -1.67 -10.41
C GLU A 32 -22.35 -3.22 -10.42
N HIS A 33 -22.12 -3.85 -9.27
CA HIS A 33 -22.01 -5.32 -9.10
C HIS A 33 -20.83 -5.97 -9.83
N GLN A 34 -19.87 -5.16 -10.30
CA GLN A 34 -18.64 -5.63 -10.92
C GLN A 34 -17.41 -5.19 -10.11
N ARG A 35 -16.41 -6.07 -10.04
CA ARG A 35 -15.11 -5.73 -9.46
C ARG A 35 -14.36 -4.75 -10.37
N ARG A 36 -13.70 -3.79 -9.74
CA ARG A 36 -12.88 -2.77 -10.37
C ARG A 36 -11.55 -2.66 -9.63
N PHE A 37 -10.47 -2.88 -10.35
CA PHE A 37 -9.10 -2.68 -9.89
C PHE A 37 -8.54 -1.36 -10.40
N ARG A 38 -7.76 -0.71 -9.55
CA ARG A 38 -6.99 0.51 -9.79
C ARG A 38 -5.51 0.16 -9.97
N ASP A 39 -4.72 1.12 -10.42
CA ASP A 39 -3.27 0.92 -10.60
C ASP A 39 -2.54 0.55 -9.30
N ALA A 40 -3.04 1.04 -8.16
CA ALA A 40 -2.52 0.64 -6.85
C ALA A 40 -2.70 -0.85 -6.59
N ASP A 41 -3.83 -1.43 -7.01
CA ASP A 41 -4.12 -2.85 -6.84
C ASP A 41 -3.23 -3.69 -7.76
N LEU A 42 -2.88 -3.18 -8.96
CA LEU A 42 -1.94 -3.81 -9.87
C LEU A 42 -0.51 -3.81 -9.33
N ALA A 43 -0.06 -2.70 -8.75
CA ALA A 43 1.24 -2.61 -8.10
C ALA A 43 1.34 -3.59 -6.92
N ARG A 44 0.27 -3.68 -6.12
CA ARG A 44 0.17 -4.65 -5.03
C ARG A 44 0.22 -6.09 -5.53
N ALA A 45 -0.53 -6.41 -6.58
CA ALA A 45 -0.51 -7.74 -7.20
C ALA A 45 0.85 -8.13 -7.77
N ARG A 46 1.60 -7.17 -8.34
CA ARG A 46 2.98 -7.42 -8.79
C ARG A 46 3.87 -7.83 -7.61
N LEU A 47 3.73 -7.19 -6.45
CA LEU A 47 4.49 -7.58 -5.26
C LEU A 47 4.15 -9.01 -4.82
N ILE A 48 2.86 -9.38 -4.82
CA ILE A 48 2.42 -10.74 -4.49
C ILE A 48 3.04 -11.76 -5.47
N LEU A 49 3.07 -11.44 -6.77
CA LEU A 49 3.76 -12.28 -7.77
C LEU A 49 5.25 -12.41 -7.48
N ASP A 50 5.93 -11.32 -7.21
CA ASP A 50 7.38 -11.34 -6.96
C ASP A 50 7.71 -12.15 -5.70
N LEU A 51 6.86 -12.10 -4.67
CA LEU A 51 6.99 -12.91 -3.45
C LEU A 51 6.76 -14.40 -3.74
N THR A 52 5.64 -14.73 -4.39
CA THR A 52 5.24 -16.13 -4.64
C THR A 52 6.12 -16.82 -5.68
N HIS A 53 6.31 -16.19 -6.84
CA HIS A 53 7.00 -16.77 -7.98
C HIS A 53 8.50 -16.42 -8.00
N GLY A 54 8.86 -15.19 -7.61
CA GLY A 54 10.25 -14.74 -7.64
C GLY A 54 11.07 -15.23 -6.44
N MET A 55 10.44 -15.29 -5.26
CA MET A 55 11.13 -15.60 -4.00
C MET A 55 10.68 -16.93 -3.35
N GLY A 56 9.65 -17.60 -3.90
CA GLY A 56 9.15 -18.86 -3.37
C GLY A 56 8.51 -18.75 -1.98
N VAL A 57 8.02 -17.56 -1.63
CA VAL A 57 7.34 -17.31 -0.35
C VAL A 57 6.00 -18.04 -0.36
N ASN A 58 5.70 -18.75 0.72
CA ASN A 58 4.42 -19.44 0.89
C ASN A 58 3.29 -18.45 1.25
N GLU A 59 2.04 -18.92 1.22
CA GLU A 59 0.86 -18.09 1.48
C GLU A 59 0.94 -17.35 2.84
N ALA A 60 1.30 -18.07 3.92
CA ALA A 60 1.46 -17.46 5.24
C ALA A 60 2.57 -16.39 5.30
N GLY A 61 3.63 -16.54 4.50
CA GLY A 61 4.67 -15.52 4.38
C GLY A 61 4.18 -14.30 3.60
N VAL A 62 3.36 -14.51 2.57
CA VAL A 62 2.73 -13.42 1.82
C VAL A 62 1.81 -12.63 2.74
N ASP A 63 0.98 -13.29 3.56
CA ASP A 63 0.12 -12.63 4.56
C ASP A 63 0.91 -11.63 5.41
N ILE A 64 2.02 -12.08 6.01
CA ILE A 64 2.85 -11.26 6.89
C ILE A 64 3.43 -10.06 6.12
N VAL A 65 3.94 -10.28 4.91
CA VAL A 65 4.50 -9.19 4.09
C VAL A 65 3.41 -8.19 3.70
N MET A 66 2.21 -8.67 3.36
CA MET A 66 1.09 -7.82 3.01
C MET A 66 0.60 -6.98 4.20
N ASP A 67 0.53 -7.55 5.39
CA ASP A 67 0.24 -6.82 6.63
C ASP A 67 1.28 -5.73 6.91
N LEU A 68 2.57 -6.03 6.72
CA LEU A 68 3.64 -5.06 6.91
C LEU A 68 3.57 -3.93 5.87
N VAL A 69 3.26 -4.26 4.62
CA VAL A 69 3.05 -3.27 3.56
C VAL A 69 1.89 -2.35 3.93
N ASP A 70 0.78 -2.90 4.40
CA ASP A 70 -0.40 -2.12 4.75
C ASP A 70 -0.14 -1.22 5.96
N GLN A 71 0.60 -1.70 6.97
CA GLN A 71 1.07 -0.87 8.07
C GLN A 71 1.95 0.30 7.60
N LEU A 72 2.90 0.04 6.69
CA LEU A 72 3.77 1.08 6.13
C LEU A 72 2.98 2.11 5.31
N GLN A 73 2.00 1.67 4.52
CA GLN A 73 1.14 2.58 3.75
C GLN A 73 0.25 3.41 4.67
N GLY A 74 -0.30 2.82 5.73
CA GLY A 74 -1.07 3.53 6.75
C GLY A 74 -0.25 4.60 7.46
N MET A 75 0.98 4.27 7.87
CA MET A 75 1.91 5.24 8.47
C MET A 75 2.26 6.39 7.51
N ARG A 76 2.53 6.07 6.24
CA ARG A 76 2.78 7.10 5.20
C ARG A 76 1.56 7.97 4.94
N GLY A 77 0.35 7.42 5.06
CA GLY A 77 -0.91 8.16 4.98
C GLY A 77 -1.02 9.17 6.12
N ALA A 78 -0.94 8.68 7.37
CA ALA A 78 -1.01 9.53 8.57
C ALA A 78 0.02 10.66 8.55
N MET A 79 1.26 10.38 8.12
CA MET A 79 2.29 11.40 8.01
C MET A 79 1.95 12.47 6.96
N ARG A 80 1.36 12.07 5.83
CA ARG A 80 0.93 12.99 4.77
C ARG A 80 -0.24 13.86 5.23
N ASP A 81 -1.16 13.30 5.99
CA ASP A 81 -2.27 14.05 6.56
C ASP A 81 -1.76 15.09 7.55
N ILE A 82 -0.81 14.72 8.42
CA ILE A 82 -0.14 15.66 9.33
C ILE A 82 0.51 16.81 8.54
N VAL A 83 1.30 16.50 7.50
CA VAL A 83 1.95 17.53 6.68
C VAL A 83 0.91 18.44 6.01
N THR A 84 -0.19 17.88 5.53
CA THR A 84 -1.27 18.64 4.87
C THR A 84 -1.93 19.61 5.85
N VAL A 85 -2.26 19.15 7.06
CA VAL A 85 -2.83 20.01 8.12
C VAL A 85 -1.86 21.13 8.46
N VAL A 86 -0.59 20.80 8.72
CA VAL A 86 0.42 21.79 9.10
C VAL A 86 0.66 22.83 7.99
N SER A 87 0.62 22.42 6.72
CA SER A 87 0.79 23.32 5.58
C SER A 87 -0.38 24.29 5.39
N GLY A 88 -1.56 23.98 5.94
CA GLY A 88 -2.73 24.86 5.95
C GLY A 88 -2.73 25.89 7.09
N GLU A 89 -1.83 25.74 8.07
CA GLU A 89 -1.70 26.64 9.23
C GLU A 89 -0.76 27.83 8.94
N ASP A 90 -0.77 28.82 9.83
CA ASP A 90 0.12 29.99 9.78
C ASP A 90 1.61 29.57 9.72
N VAL A 91 2.39 30.32 8.94
CA VAL A 91 3.85 30.17 8.78
C VAL A 91 4.57 30.08 10.13
N ALA A 92 4.10 30.79 11.17
CA ALA A 92 4.67 30.71 12.51
C ALA A 92 4.54 29.31 13.14
N VAL A 93 3.42 28.61 12.90
CA VAL A 93 3.19 27.24 13.37
C VAL A 93 4.05 26.26 12.58
N GLN A 94 4.15 26.44 11.26
CA GLN A 94 5.01 25.63 10.39
C GLN A 94 6.49 25.70 10.82
N GLN A 95 7.02 26.90 11.07
CA GLN A 95 8.40 27.11 11.50
C GLN A 95 8.70 26.43 12.84
N ARG A 96 7.77 26.48 13.79
CA ARG A 96 7.92 25.80 15.10
C ARG A 96 7.96 24.28 14.96
N LEU A 97 7.15 23.71 14.07
CA LEU A 97 7.13 22.27 13.81
C LEU A 97 8.39 21.79 13.10
N VAL A 98 8.86 22.51 12.08
CA VAL A 98 10.13 22.21 11.40
C VAL A 98 11.28 22.22 12.40
N ALA A 99 11.36 23.23 13.27
CA ALA A 99 12.38 23.32 14.31
C ALA A 99 12.29 22.17 15.35
N ALA A 100 11.09 21.65 15.63
CA ALA A 100 10.92 20.50 16.52
C ALA A 100 11.33 19.16 15.85
N LEU A 101 11.04 18.99 14.55
CA LEU A 101 11.42 17.81 13.78
C LEU A 101 12.94 17.74 13.56
N ASP A 102 13.60 18.87 13.33
CA ASP A 102 15.07 18.93 13.21
C ASP A 102 15.77 18.41 14.48
N LYS A 103 15.22 18.74 15.66
CA LYS A 103 15.71 18.23 16.96
C LYS A 103 15.59 16.71 17.10
N LEU A 104 14.54 16.11 16.56
CA LEU A 104 14.37 14.65 16.58
C LEU A 104 15.41 13.96 15.68
N HIS A 105 15.72 14.56 14.54
CA HIS A 105 16.72 14.03 13.62
C HIS A 105 18.15 14.17 14.15
N THR A 106 18.41 15.14 15.05
CA THR A 106 19.71 15.26 15.74
C THR A 106 19.92 14.16 16.80
N ILE A 107 18.85 13.60 17.36
CA ILE A 107 18.90 12.56 18.40
C ILE A 107 19.23 11.18 17.80
N TRP A 108 18.79 10.89 16.57
CA TRP A 108 19.03 9.59 15.91
C TRP A 108 20.37 9.51 15.14
N ARG A 109 21.18 10.57 15.21
CA ARG A 109 22.51 10.66 14.58
C ARG A 109 23.67 10.48 15.58
N MET A 110 23.36 10.12 16.83
CA MET A 110 24.29 9.85 17.92
C MET A 110 24.12 8.41 18.38
#